data_AF-A0A2G9C1W4-F1
#
_entry.id   AF-A0A2G9C1W4-F1
#
_cell.length_a   1.000
_cell.length_b   1.000
_cell.length_c   1.000
_cell.angle_alpha   90.00
_cell.angle_beta   90.00
_cell.angle_gamma   90.00
#
_symmetry.space_group_name_H-M   'P 1'
#
loop_
_entity.id
_entity.type
_entity.pdbx_description
1 polymer ?
#
loop_
_entity_poly.entity_id
_entity_poly.type
_entity_poly.pdbx_seq_one_letter_code
_entity_poly.pdbx_strand_id
1 'polypeptide(L)'
;KSALGLWSWAIPANSAASDAAWAFISWITSPEIDAERVAKGGAVVRESSLTNEKVLKDGYGEDYYRVVGEILSDAAPLTQGKGGEEMIQAVGTELNDAAAGNKSVADALRDAQAAVERIQK
;
A
#
# COMPACT_ATOMS: atom_id res chain seq x y z
N LYS A 1 13.69 -0.21 5.69
CA LYS A 1 12.34 0.29 5.40
C LYS A 1 11.49 -0.84 4.87
N SER A 2 10.32 -1.06 5.46
CA SER A 2 9.31 -1.97 4.91
C SER A 2 8.63 -1.32 3.70
N ALA A 3 8.07 -2.13 2.80
CA ALA A 3 7.28 -1.60 1.69
C ALA A 3 5.91 -1.13 2.19
N LEU A 4 5.57 0.12 1.94
CA LEU A 4 4.25 0.68 2.18
C LEU A 4 3.36 0.42 0.95
N GLY A 5 2.45 -0.54 1.08
CA GLY A 5 1.33 -0.67 0.15
C GLY A 5 0.26 0.37 0.47
N LEU A 6 -0.33 0.98 -0.57
CA LEU A 6 -1.43 1.94 -0.41
C LEU A 6 -2.54 1.62 -1.39
N TRP A 7 -3.78 1.71 -0.90
CA TRP A 7 -4.99 1.72 -1.71
C TRP A 7 -5.71 3.01 -1.40
N SER A 8 -6.13 3.75 -2.43
CA SER A 8 -6.71 5.08 -2.29
C SER A 8 -8.14 5.09 -2.80
N TRP A 9 -8.99 5.89 -2.15
CA TRP A 9 -10.27 6.30 -2.70
C TRP A 9 -10.06 7.49 -3.63
N ALA A 10 -10.67 7.44 -4.82
CA ALA A 10 -10.60 8.51 -5.79
C ALA A 10 -11.96 8.73 -6.46
N ILE A 11 -12.24 9.97 -6.83
CA ILE A 11 -13.44 10.35 -7.58
C ILE A 11 -13.00 10.60 -9.03
N PRO A 12 -13.59 9.91 -10.02
CA PRO A 12 -13.31 10.19 -11.43
C PRO A 12 -13.58 11.65 -11.76
N ALA A 13 -12.67 12.30 -12.50
CA ALA A 13 -12.79 13.72 -12.84
C ALA A 13 -14.07 14.06 -13.63
N ASN A 14 -14.65 13.08 -14.34
CA ASN A 14 -15.89 13.18 -15.10
C ASN A 14 -17.11 12.61 -14.36
N SER A 15 -17.04 12.43 -13.04
CA SER A 15 -18.16 11.90 -12.26
C SER A 15 -19.36 12.85 -12.30
N ALA A 16 -20.54 12.31 -12.59
CA ALA A 16 -21.81 13.03 -12.51
C ALA A 16 -22.36 13.12 -11.06
N ALA A 17 -21.67 12.51 -10.09
CA ALA A 17 -22.13 12.40 -8.70
C ALA A 17 -20.99 12.63 -7.69
N SER A 18 -20.10 13.58 -7.97
CA SER A 18 -18.90 13.86 -7.16
C SER A 18 -19.22 14.14 -5.69
N ASP A 19 -20.28 14.89 -5.38
CA ASP A 19 -20.64 15.19 -3.99
C ASP A 19 -21.09 13.94 -3.22
N ALA A 20 -21.88 13.07 -3.85
CA ALA A 20 -22.31 11.81 -3.24
C ALA A 20 -21.12 10.86 -3.04
N ALA A 21 -20.21 10.79 -4.03
CA ALA A 21 -18.98 10.03 -3.90
C ALA A 21 -18.10 10.56 -2.75
N TRP A 22 -17.98 11.87 -2.61
CA TRP A 22 -17.25 12.50 -1.51
C TRP A 22 -17.89 12.23 -0.15
N ALA A 23 -19.22 12.29 -0.06
CA ALA A 23 -19.95 11.96 1.16
C ALA A 23 -19.69 10.51 1.58
N PHE A 24 -19.73 9.56 0.64
CA PHE A 24 -19.40 8.17 0.90
C PHE A 24 -17.94 7.98 1.36
N ILE A 25 -16.97 8.59 0.66
CA ILE A 25 -15.55 8.52 1.03
C ILE A 25 -15.33 9.10 2.43
N SER A 26 -15.96 10.23 2.75
CA SER A 26 -15.89 10.87 4.06
C SER A 26 -16.46 9.97 5.16
N TRP A 27 -17.58 9.31 4.89
CA TRP A 27 -18.19 8.37 5.83
C TRP A 27 -17.33 7.12 6.04
N ILE A 28 -16.92 6.43 4.97
CA ILE A 28 -16.21 5.15 5.07
C ILE A 28 -14.81 5.31 5.67
N THR A 29 -14.19 6.48 5.50
CA THR A 29 -12.89 6.77 6.09
C THR A 29 -12.99 7.42 7.46
N SER A 30 -14.18 7.73 7.99
CA SER A 30 -14.35 8.35 9.31
C SER A 30 -13.75 7.47 10.44
N PRO A 31 -13.32 8.04 11.57
CA PRO A 31 -12.62 7.28 12.62
C PRO A 31 -13.41 6.08 13.15
N GLU A 32 -14.71 6.24 13.35
CA GLU A 32 -15.59 5.20 13.88
C GLU A 32 -15.75 4.05 12.87
N ILE A 33 -16.05 4.37 11.61
CA ILE A 33 -16.24 3.38 10.56
C ILE A 33 -14.92 2.68 10.22
N ASP A 34 -13.80 3.39 10.22
CA ASP A 34 -12.48 2.78 10.05
C ASP A 34 -12.17 1.81 11.18
N ALA A 35 -12.40 2.21 12.44
CA ALA A 35 -12.19 1.34 13.60
C ALA A 35 -13.05 0.06 13.52
N GLU A 36 -14.31 0.16 13.08
CA GLU A 36 -15.14 -1.03 12.84
C GLU A 36 -14.58 -1.95 11.77
N ARG A 37 -14.11 -1.39 10.65
CA ARG A 37 -13.51 -2.16 9.56
C ARG A 37 -12.22 -2.83 10.00
N VAL A 38 -11.36 -2.11 10.73
CA VAL A 38 -10.08 -2.63 11.24
C VAL A 38 -10.32 -3.73 12.27
N ALA A 39 -11.26 -3.54 13.20
CA ALA A 39 -11.65 -4.57 14.17
C ALA A 39 -12.13 -5.87 13.49
N LYS A 40 -12.66 -5.79 12.27
CA LYS A 40 -13.07 -6.96 11.45
C LYS A 40 -11.93 -7.53 10.59
N GLY A 41 -10.68 -7.13 10.83
CA GLY A 41 -9.50 -7.61 10.12
C GLY A 41 -9.06 -6.74 8.94
N GLY A 42 -9.64 -5.56 8.76
CA GLY A 42 -9.18 -4.59 7.75
C GLY A 42 -7.79 -4.02 8.09
N ALA A 43 -7.01 -3.68 7.05
CA ALA A 43 -5.71 -3.02 7.24
C ALA A 43 -5.86 -1.66 7.93
N VAL A 44 -4.93 -1.30 8.83
CA VAL A 44 -4.93 0.01 9.49
C VAL A 44 -4.52 1.10 8.51
N VAL A 45 -5.37 2.11 8.32
CA VAL A 45 -5.09 3.26 7.43
C VAL A 45 -5.14 4.61 8.15
N ARG A 46 -5.46 4.61 9.45
CA ARG A 46 -5.44 5.79 10.34
C ARG A 46 -4.63 5.48 11.59
N GLU A 47 -3.78 6.42 12.00
CA GLU A 47 -3.03 6.30 13.25
C GLU A 47 -3.94 6.12 14.47
N SER A 48 -5.10 6.80 14.50
CA SER A 48 -6.09 6.68 15.57
C SER A 48 -6.63 5.26 15.75
N SER A 49 -6.56 4.41 14.72
CA SER A 49 -7.04 3.04 14.78
C SER A 49 -6.03 2.10 15.46
N LEU A 50 -4.75 2.50 15.54
CA LEU A 50 -3.70 1.72 16.23
C LEU A 50 -3.92 1.67 17.75
N THR A 51 -4.59 2.67 18.32
CA THR A 51 -4.83 2.80 19.76
C THR A 51 -6.32 2.79 20.13
N ASN A 52 -7.21 2.53 19.17
CA ASN A 52 -8.65 2.52 19.41
C ASN A 52 -9.07 1.29 20.23
N GLU A 53 -9.76 1.49 21.35
CA GLU A 53 -10.15 0.41 22.28
C GLU A 53 -10.92 -0.73 21.60
N LYS A 54 -11.84 -0.40 20.68
CA LYS A 54 -12.60 -1.41 19.93
C LYS A 54 -11.68 -2.26 19.06
N VAL A 55 -10.74 -1.61 18.35
CA VAL A 55 -9.76 -2.30 17.50
C VAL A 55 -8.88 -3.22 18.34
N LEU A 56 -8.37 -2.72 19.47
CA LEU A 56 -7.50 -3.49 20.36
C LEU A 56 -8.23 -4.69 20.97
N LYS A 57 -9.49 -4.53 21.35
CA LYS A 57 -10.30 -5.58 21.99
C LYS A 57 -10.86 -6.61 21.01
N ASP A 58 -11.41 -6.16 19.89
CA ASP A 58 -12.18 -7.01 18.98
C ASP A 58 -11.33 -7.50 17.77
N GLY A 59 -10.20 -6.84 17.50
CA GLY A 59 -9.28 -7.19 16.41
C GLY A 59 -8.19 -8.18 16.85
N TYR A 60 -6.96 -7.95 16.38
CA TYR A 60 -5.82 -8.85 16.63
C TYR A 60 -5.03 -8.55 17.92
N GLY A 61 -5.53 -7.68 18.80
CA GLY A 61 -4.89 -7.36 20.08
C GLY A 61 -3.85 -6.24 20.03
N GLU A 62 -3.54 -5.69 21.20
CA GLU A 62 -2.62 -4.55 21.38
C GLU A 62 -1.21 -4.80 20.83
N ASP A 63 -0.64 -5.98 21.09
CA ASP A 63 0.70 -6.31 20.60
C ASP A 63 0.80 -6.31 19.08
N TYR A 64 -0.24 -6.81 18.39
CA TYR A 64 -0.28 -6.80 16.94
C TYR A 64 -0.28 -5.38 16.41
N TYR A 65 -1.18 -4.52 16.92
CA TYR A 65 -1.32 -3.15 16.41
C TYR A 65 -0.12 -2.27 16.77
N ARG A 66 0.52 -2.49 17.93
CA ARG A 66 1.79 -1.87 18.27
C ARG A 66 2.86 -2.19 17.22
N VAL A 67 3.06 -3.48 16.91
CA VAL A 67 4.06 -3.91 15.91
C VAL A 67 3.73 -3.39 14.52
N VAL A 68 2.44 -3.36 14.13
CA VAL A 68 2.01 -2.75 12.87
C VAL A 68 2.39 -1.27 12.83
N GLY A 69 2.14 -0.51 13.90
CA GLY A 69 2.53 0.90 13.99
C GLY A 69 4.04 1.11 13.85
N GLU A 70 4.85 0.27 14.52
CA GLU A 70 6.31 0.30 14.42
C GLU A 70 6.78 0.04 12.97
N ILE A 71 6.23 -0.99 12.30
CA ILE A 71 6.57 -1.32 10.91
C ILE A 71 6.22 -0.16 9.97
N LEU A 72 5.04 0.43 10.13
CA LEU A 72 4.54 1.50 9.26
C LEU A 72 5.30 2.82 9.47
N SER A 73 5.85 3.06 10.66
CA SER A 73 6.56 4.31 11.00
C SER A 73 7.82 4.59 10.16
N ASP A 74 8.46 3.54 9.64
CA ASP A 74 9.61 3.64 8.72
C ASP A 74 9.36 2.92 7.39
N ALA A 75 8.09 2.71 7.03
CA ALA A 75 7.74 2.17 5.73
C ALA A 75 7.93 3.23 4.63
N ALA A 76 8.23 2.78 3.40
CA ALA A 76 8.37 3.64 2.24
C ALA A 76 7.54 3.09 1.06
N PRO A 77 6.94 3.96 0.23
CA PRO A 77 6.25 3.51 -0.98
C PRO A 77 7.14 2.63 -1.85
N LEU A 78 6.56 1.58 -2.42
CA LEU A 78 7.30 0.66 -3.30
C LEU A 78 7.86 1.39 -4.54
N THR A 79 7.14 2.41 -5.02
CA THR A 79 7.53 3.24 -6.15
C THR A 79 7.13 4.69 -5.90
N GLN A 80 7.78 5.63 -6.60
CA GLN A 80 7.43 7.05 -6.60
C GLN A 80 7.46 7.57 -8.03
N GLY A 81 6.61 8.54 -8.34
CA GLY A 81 6.57 9.17 -9.67
C GLY A 81 5.67 8.46 -10.67
N LYS A 82 5.78 8.89 -11.93
CA LYS A 82 5.00 8.32 -13.05
C LYS A 82 5.51 6.91 -13.37
N GLY A 83 4.64 6.07 -13.93
CA GLY A 83 5.03 4.72 -14.34
C GLY A 83 5.35 3.76 -13.19
N GLY A 84 4.96 4.07 -11.95
CA GLY A 84 5.23 3.22 -10.78
C GLY A 84 4.75 1.77 -10.96
N GLU A 85 3.54 1.56 -11.46
CA GLU A 85 3.02 0.22 -11.74
C GLU A 85 3.82 -0.52 -12.82
N GLU A 86 4.21 0.16 -13.91
CA GLU A 86 5.08 -0.44 -14.94
C GLU A 86 6.44 -0.83 -14.35
N MET A 87 6.96 0.00 -13.45
CA MET A 87 8.23 -0.26 -12.77
C MET A 87 8.16 -1.50 -11.87
N ILE A 88 7.07 -1.68 -11.09
CA ILE A 88 6.87 -2.88 -10.26
C ILE A 88 6.88 -4.13 -11.14
N GLN A 89 6.15 -4.10 -12.26
CA GLN A 89 6.08 -5.25 -13.17
C GLN A 89 7.43 -5.54 -13.83
N ALA A 90 8.14 -4.51 -14.28
CA ALA A 90 9.45 -4.67 -14.91
C ALA A 90 10.48 -5.28 -13.94
N VAL A 91 10.60 -4.73 -12.73
CA VAL A 91 11.52 -5.25 -11.71
C VAL A 91 11.10 -6.66 -11.25
N GLY A 92 9.79 -6.90 -11.08
CA GLY A 92 9.26 -8.19 -10.67
C GLY A 92 9.53 -9.30 -11.70
N THR A 93 9.48 -8.98 -13.00
CA THR A 93 9.80 -9.92 -14.09
C THR A 93 11.26 -10.37 -14.00
N GLU A 94 12.19 -9.42 -13.86
CA GLU A 94 13.62 -9.70 -13.76
C GLU A 94 13.97 -10.50 -12.50
N LEU A 95 13.33 -10.15 -11.37
CA LEU A 95 13.46 -10.91 -10.12
C LEU A 95 12.99 -12.36 -10.28
N ASN A 96 11.86 -12.57 -10.94
CA ASN A 96 11.32 -13.89 -11.21
C ASN A 96 12.26 -14.72 -12.10
N ASP A 97 12.84 -14.13 -13.15
CA ASP A 97 13.77 -14.83 -14.04
C ASP A 97 15.06 -15.26 -13.33
N ALA A 98 15.58 -14.42 -12.44
CA ALA A 98 16.71 -14.79 -11.60
C ALA A 98 16.34 -15.92 -10.62
N ALA A 99 15.20 -15.82 -9.95
CA ALA A 99 14.73 -16.82 -9.00
C ALA A 99 14.45 -18.18 -9.67
N ALA A 100 13.96 -18.17 -10.91
CA ALA A 100 13.71 -19.36 -11.71
C ALA A 100 15.00 -19.97 -12.32
N GLY A 101 16.13 -19.28 -12.25
CA GLY A 101 17.40 -19.71 -12.86
C GLY A 101 17.49 -19.49 -14.37
N ASN A 102 16.55 -18.73 -14.96
CA ASN A 102 16.55 -18.38 -16.39
C ASN A 102 17.59 -17.30 -16.71
N LYS A 103 17.96 -16.48 -15.71
CA LYS A 103 18.87 -15.36 -15.83
C LYS A 103 19.83 -15.34 -14.63
N SER A 104 21.07 -14.87 -14.82
CA SER A 104 21.97 -14.66 -13.68
C SER A 104 21.48 -13.48 -12.82
N VAL A 105 21.80 -13.49 -11.52
CA VAL A 105 21.44 -12.37 -10.63
C VAL A 105 22.01 -11.04 -11.15
N ALA A 106 23.24 -11.05 -11.68
CA ALA A 106 23.88 -9.85 -12.21
C ALA A 106 23.17 -9.31 -13.46
N ASP A 107 22.77 -10.20 -14.37
CA ASP A 107 22.02 -9.82 -15.57
C ASP A 107 20.63 -9.28 -15.23
N ALA A 108 19.92 -9.92 -14.31
CA ALA A 108 18.59 -9.47 -13.87
C ALA A 108 18.64 -8.08 -13.22
N LEU A 109 19.64 -7.82 -12.37
CA LEU A 109 19.82 -6.49 -11.76
C LEU A 109 20.11 -5.41 -12.80
N ARG A 110 20.99 -5.69 -13.77
CA ARG A 110 21.31 -4.76 -14.85
C ARG A 110 20.07 -4.45 -15.70
N ASP A 111 19.33 -5.48 -16.09
CA ASP A 111 18.19 -5.34 -16.98
C ASP A 111 17.02 -4.63 -16.26
N ALA A 112 16.82 -4.92 -14.96
CA ALA A 112 15.87 -4.20 -14.11
C ALA A 112 16.22 -2.70 -14.01
N GLN A 113 17.49 -2.36 -13.77
CA GLN A 113 17.98 -0.97 -13.75
C GLN A 113 17.66 -0.27 -15.07
N ALA A 114 18.01 -0.89 -16.20
CA ALA A 114 17.76 -0.31 -17.53
C ALA A 114 16.27 -0.09 -17.81
N ALA A 115 15.40 -1.00 -17.34
CA ALA A 115 13.95 -0.84 -17.45
C ALA A 115 13.43 0.34 -16.61
N VAL A 116 13.88 0.46 -15.36
CA VAL A 116 13.54 1.58 -14.46
C VAL A 116 13.94 2.92 -15.08
N GLU A 117 15.17 3.03 -15.59
CA GLU A 117 15.68 4.25 -16.24
C GLU A 117 14.89 4.65 -17.48
N ARG A 118 14.33 3.67 -18.22
CA ARG A 118 13.45 3.94 -19.36
C ARG A 118 12.09 4.45 -18.92
N ILE A 119 11.52 3.88 -17.87
CA ILE A 119 10.16 4.20 -17.38
C ILE A 119 10.12 5.58 -16.70
N GLN A 120 11.19 5.93 -15.99
CA GLN A 120 11.27 7.16 -15.19
C GLN A 120 11.81 8.38 -15.96
N LYS A 121 12.17 8.22 -17.24
CA LYS A 121 12.51 9.34 -18.14
C LYS A 121 11.28 10.17 -18.48
#